data_AF-A0A1B6G6Z8-F1
#
_entry.id   AF-A0A1B6G6Z8-F1
#
_cell.length_a   1.000
_cell.length_b   1.000
_cell.length_c   1.000
_cell.angle_alpha   90.00
_cell.angle_beta   90.00
_cell.angle_gamma   90.00
#
_symmetry.space_group_name_H-M   'P 1'
#
loop_
_entity.id
_entity.type
_entity.pdbx_description
1 polymer ?
#
loop_
_entity_poly.entity_id
_entity_poly.type
_entity_poly.pdbx_seq_one_letter_code
_entity_poly.pdbx_strand_id
1 'polypeptide(L)'
;QSRSINESVCKRLLLAASPLPCTFHRAFDIIENPLIGLETIISLGFVRILTSGQEETAVKGVKLINNLVKCSKERVSIMAGAGITEKNLEFILRETGVREFHASSRTPINVGGLEQGNRVAMGTSDADSSLLITNSDL
;
A
#
# COMPACT_ATOMS: atom_id res chain seq x y z
N GLN A 1 -14.02 -2.53 -20.06
CA GLN A 1 -13.61 -3.71 -19.27
C GLN A 1 -13.90 -3.39 -17.81
N SER A 2 -14.55 -4.29 -17.07
CA SER A 2 -14.79 -4.08 -15.64
C SER A 2 -13.47 -4.25 -14.88
N ARG A 3 -13.16 -3.34 -13.94
CA ARG A 3 -11.99 -3.44 -13.06
C ARG A 3 -12.28 -4.39 -11.89
N SER A 4 -12.15 -5.68 -12.15
CA SER A 4 -12.35 -6.76 -11.18
C SER A 4 -11.08 -7.58 -10.96
N ILE A 5 -11.06 -8.37 -9.88
CA ILE A 5 -9.92 -9.22 -9.51
C ILE A 5 -9.89 -10.45 -10.43
N ASN A 6 -8.72 -10.74 -11.02
CA ASN A 6 -8.54 -11.95 -11.81
C ASN A 6 -8.25 -13.14 -10.89
N GLU A 7 -9.30 -13.85 -10.48
CA GLU A 7 -9.21 -15.01 -9.59
C GLU A 7 -8.31 -16.13 -10.13
N SER A 8 -8.37 -16.43 -11.43
CA SER A 8 -7.58 -17.52 -12.02
C SER A 8 -6.08 -17.26 -11.93
N VAL A 9 -5.66 -16.01 -12.13
CA VAL A 9 -4.27 -15.58 -11.99
C VAL A 9 -3.88 -15.59 -10.51
N CYS A 10 -4.72 -15.04 -9.63
CA CYS A 10 -4.44 -15.00 -8.20
C CYS A 10 -4.26 -16.42 -7.62
N LYS A 11 -5.12 -17.38 -7.98
CA LYS A 11 -5.00 -18.78 -7.55
C LYS A 11 -3.64 -19.38 -7.95
N ARG A 12 -3.19 -19.18 -9.19
CA ARG A 12 -1.88 -19.66 -9.66
C ARG A 12 -0.72 -19.04 -8.87
N LEU A 13 -0.78 -17.74 -8.60
CA LEU A 13 0.25 -17.03 -7.84
C LEU A 13 0.30 -17.49 -6.37
N LEU A 14 -0.87 -17.67 -5.74
CA LEU A 14 -0.96 -18.17 -4.36
C LEU A 14 -0.43 -19.60 -4.24
N LEU A 15 -0.75 -20.47 -5.21
CA LEU A 15 -0.20 -21.83 -5.25
C LEU A 15 1.33 -21.83 -5.35
N ALA A 16 1.90 -20.95 -6.18
CA ALA A 16 3.36 -20.83 -6.32
C ALA A 16 4.04 -20.23 -5.09
N ALA A 17 3.35 -19.36 -4.34
CA ALA A 17 3.88 -18.74 -3.13
C ALA A 17 3.72 -19.61 -1.87
N SER A 18 2.85 -20.61 -1.90
CA SER A 18 2.56 -21.48 -0.75
C SER A 18 3.84 -22.13 -0.20
N PRO A 19 4.06 -22.15 1.14
CA PRO A 19 3.11 -21.80 2.21
C PRO A 19 3.22 -20.34 2.72
N LEU A 20 3.89 -19.45 1.99
CA LEU A 20 4.15 -18.10 2.46
C LEU A 20 2.86 -17.25 2.50
N PRO A 21 2.68 -16.39 3.51
CA PRO A 21 1.54 -15.49 3.57
C PRO A 21 1.61 -14.44 2.46
N CYS A 22 0.52 -14.27 1.72
CA CYS A 22 0.43 -13.28 0.65
C CYS A 22 -0.42 -12.06 1.05
N THR A 23 0.04 -10.88 0.63
CA THR A 23 -0.69 -9.61 0.73
C THR A 23 -1.19 -9.18 -0.64
N PHE A 24 -2.49 -8.88 -0.76
CA PHE A 24 -3.02 -8.24 -1.96
C PHE A 24 -2.71 -6.75 -1.92
N HIS A 25 -1.87 -6.27 -2.84
CA HIS A 25 -1.37 -4.90 -2.84
C HIS A 25 -2.40 -3.87 -3.33
N ARG A 26 -1.96 -2.62 -3.56
CA ARG A 26 -2.78 -1.46 -3.97
C ARG A 26 -3.53 -1.58 -5.31
N ALA A 27 -3.39 -2.66 -6.07
CA ALA A 27 -4.36 -2.97 -7.13
C ALA A 27 -5.81 -3.03 -6.61
N PHE A 28 -6.00 -3.25 -5.29
CA PHE A 28 -7.31 -3.10 -4.64
C PHE A 28 -7.89 -1.68 -4.78
N ASP A 29 -7.05 -0.64 -4.80
CA ASP A 29 -7.51 0.75 -4.80
C ASP A 29 -8.19 1.15 -6.13
N ILE A 30 -8.05 0.35 -7.18
CA ILE A 30 -8.59 0.63 -8.52
C ILE A 30 -9.73 -0.31 -8.93
N ILE A 31 -10.23 -1.19 -8.05
CA ILE A 31 -11.35 -2.07 -8.40
C ILE A 31 -12.69 -1.34 -8.30
N GLU A 32 -13.69 -1.75 -9.10
CA GLU A 32 -14.99 -1.08 -9.15
C GLU A 32 -15.83 -1.27 -7.88
N ASN A 33 -15.80 -2.47 -7.28
CA ASN A 33 -16.57 -2.78 -6.09
C ASN A 33 -15.66 -3.31 -4.97
N PRO A 34 -15.26 -2.46 -4.01
CA PRO A 34 -14.31 -2.84 -2.98
C PRO A 34 -14.84 -3.92 -2.03
N LEU A 35 -16.15 -3.98 -1.78
CA LEU A 35 -16.74 -4.99 -0.89
C LEU A 35 -16.81 -6.37 -1.55
N ILE A 36 -17.14 -6.43 -2.85
CA ILE A 36 -17.04 -7.68 -3.61
C ILE A 36 -15.57 -8.12 -3.71
N GLY A 37 -14.66 -7.17 -3.94
CA GLY A 37 -13.22 -7.43 -3.96
C GLY A 37 -12.69 -8.00 -2.66
N LEU A 38 -13.13 -7.44 -1.52
CA LEU A 38 -12.80 -7.93 -0.18
C LEU A 38 -13.18 -9.41 -0.03
N GLU A 39 -14.43 -9.77 -0.34
CA GLU A 39 -14.90 -11.16 -0.24
C GLU A 39 -14.15 -12.09 -1.18
N THR A 40 -13.82 -11.62 -2.38
CA THR A 40 -13.01 -12.38 -3.36
C THR A 40 -11.61 -12.64 -2.82
N ILE A 41 -10.96 -11.65 -2.22
CA ILE A 41 -9.60 -11.78 -1.67
C ILE A 41 -9.59 -12.74 -0.47
N ILE A 42 -10.61 -12.66 0.38
CA ILE A 42 -10.80 -13.58 1.52
C ILE A 42 -10.97 -15.02 1.01
N SER A 43 -11.84 -15.24 0.02
CA SER A 43 -12.11 -16.59 -0.50
C SER A 43 -10.89 -17.21 -1.20
N LEU A 44 -10.03 -16.38 -1.79
CA LEU A 44 -8.76 -16.80 -2.39
C LEU A 44 -7.71 -17.20 -1.33
N GLY A 45 -7.81 -16.70 -0.10
CA GLY A 45 -6.90 -17.04 1.00
C GLY A 45 -5.72 -16.08 1.18
N PHE A 46 -5.80 -14.84 0.68
CA PHE A 46 -4.84 -13.82 1.09
C PHE A 46 -5.02 -13.48 2.57
N VAL A 47 -3.91 -13.22 3.27
CA VAL A 47 -3.95 -12.90 4.70
C VAL A 47 -4.07 -11.40 4.97
N ARG A 48 -3.79 -10.56 3.95
CA ARG A 48 -3.74 -9.11 4.09
C ARG A 48 -4.12 -8.37 2.82
N ILE A 49 -4.74 -7.20 2.96
CA ILE A 49 -4.98 -6.22 1.90
C ILE A 49 -4.25 -4.91 2.23
N LEU A 50 -3.41 -4.43 1.31
CA LEU A 50 -2.82 -3.09 1.36
C LEU A 50 -3.65 -2.13 0.51
N THR A 51 -4.19 -1.08 1.14
CA THR A 51 -5.10 -0.13 0.49
C THR A 51 -4.95 1.28 1.05
N SER A 52 -5.17 2.29 0.19
CA SER A 52 -5.37 3.69 0.57
C SER A 52 -6.85 4.06 0.73
N GLY A 53 -7.76 3.09 0.69
CA GLY A 53 -9.20 3.31 0.69
C GLY A 53 -9.72 3.85 -0.63
N GLN A 54 -9.15 3.43 -1.76
CA GLN A 54 -9.49 3.92 -3.12
C GLN A 54 -9.27 5.43 -3.33
N GLU A 55 -8.42 6.03 -2.49
CA GLU A 55 -8.09 7.45 -2.53
C GLU A 55 -6.59 7.67 -2.75
N GLU A 56 -6.17 8.90 -3.03
CA GLU A 56 -4.74 9.24 -3.20
C GLU A 56 -3.90 8.90 -1.95
N THR A 57 -4.47 9.05 -0.76
CA THR A 57 -3.81 8.80 0.53
C THR A 57 -4.75 8.08 1.49
N ALA A 58 -4.19 7.31 2.43
CA ALA A 58 -4.98 6.64 3.48
C ALA A 58 -5.84 7.60 4.30
N VAL A 59 -5.36 8.83 4.53
CA VAL A 59 -6.11 9.89 5.24
C VAL A 59 -7.41 10.24 4.53
N LYS A 60 -7.38 10.36 3.20
CA LYS A 60 -8.60 10.62 2.40
C LYS A 60 -9.52 9.40 2.40
N GLY A 61 -8.97 8.19 2.37
CA GLY A 61 -9.72 6.94 2.30
C GLY A 61 -10.20 6.35 3.63
N VAL A 62 -10.04 7.05 4.77
CA VAL A 62 -10.34 6.51 6.11
C VAL A 62 -11.75 5.92 6.23
N LYS A 63 -12.76 6.51 5.57
CA LYS A 63 -14.14 6.02 5.61
C LYS A 63 -14.26 4.62 4.99
N LEU A 64 -13.65 4.42 3.82
CA LEU A 64 -13.68 3.10 3.17
C LEU A 64 -12.84 2.10 3.94
N ILE A 65 -11.66 2.49 4.42
CA ILE A 65 -10.80 1.61 5.23
C ILE A 65 -11.54 1.14 6.48
N ASN A 66 -12.20 2.05 7.21
CA ASN A 66 -13.04 1.69 8.38
C ASN A 66 -14.12 0.67 8.02
N ASN A 67 -14.80 0.87 6.88
CA ASN A 67 -15.82 -0.06 6.41
C ASN A 67 -15.22 -1.44 6.08
N LEU A 68 -14.07 -1.48 5.40
CA LEU A 68 -13.36 -2.72 5.09
C LEU A 68 -12.92 -3.46 6.35
N VAL A 69 -12.41 -2.76 7.37
CA VAL A 69 -12.07 -3.35 8.67
C VAL A 69 -13.30 -4.03 9.27
N LYS A 70 -14.45 -3.34 9.32
CA LYS A 70 -15.70 -3.90 9.84
C LYS A 70 -16.20 -5.10 9.03
N CYS A 71 -16.20 -5.01 7.71
CA CYS A 71 -16.66 -6.09 6.82
C CYS A 71 -15.70 -7.29 6.81
N SER A 72 -14.40 -7.08 7.03
CA SER A 72 -13.40 -8.15 7.08
C SER A 72 -13.72 -9.16 8.18
N LYS A 73 -14.28 -8.71 9.31
CA LYS A 73 -14.56 -9.53 10.49
C LYS A 73 -13.34 -10.37 10.90
N GLU A 74 -12.16 -9.76 10.85
CA GLU A 74 -10.86 -10.38 11.16
C GLU A 74 -10.47 -11.57 10.25
N ARG A 75 -11.20 -11.84 9.17
CA ARG A 75 -10.87 -12.91 8.19
C ARG A 75 -9.66 -12.59 7.33
N VAL A 76 -9.35 -11.30 7.18
CA VAL A 76 -8.18 -10.77 6.46
C VAL A 76 -7.75 -9.49 7.15
N SER A 77 -6.43 -9.27 7.25
CA SER A 77 -5.90 -8.03 7.81
C SER A 77 -6.03 -6.88 6.81
N ILE A 78 -6.54 -5.73 7.25
CA ILE A 78 -6.54 -4.51 6.45
C ILE A 78 -5.36 -3.66 6.87
N MET A 79 -4.42 -3.45 5.94
CA MET A 79 -3.23 -2.64 6.12
C MET A 79 -3.42 -1.30 5.40
N ALA A 80 -3.55 -0.22 6.16
CA ALA A 80 -3.63 1.12 5.57
C ALA A 80 -2.29 1.50 4.94
N GLY A 81 -2.30 2.16 3.78
CA GLY A 81 -1.07 2.62 3.13
C GLY A 81 -1.28 3.82 2.21
N ALA A 82 -0.16 4.35 1.72
CA ALA A 82 -0.05 5.59 0.94
C ALA A 82 -0.16 6.88 1.79
N GLY A 83 0.94 7.64 1.82
CA GLY A 83 1.01 8.94 2.50
C GLY A 83 0.99 8.86 4.03
N ILE A 84 1.27 7.70 4.62
CA ILE A 84 1.34 7.55 6.08
C ILE A 84 2.63 8.18 6.60
N THR A 85 2.50 8.99 7.64
CA THR A 85 3.56 9.71 8.34
C THR A 85 3.25 9.70 9.84
N GLU A 86 4.24 9.97 10.70
CA GLU A 86 4.01 10.11 12.15
C GLU A 86 2.86 11.07 12.48
N LYS A 87 2.77 12.18 11.74
CA LYS A 87 1.77 13.25 11.97
C LYS A 87 0.33 12.81 11.74
N ASN A 88 0.11 11.79 10.91
CA ASN A 88 -1.23 11.35 10.54
C ASN A 88 -1.56 9.92 10.99
N LEU A 89 -0.58 9.17 11.48
CA LEU A 89 -0.74 7.78 11.88
C LEU A 89 -1.82 7.64 12.97
N GLU A 90 -1.73 8.43 14.05
CA GLU A 90 -2.69 8.35 15.15
C GLU A 90 -4.14 8.58 14.68
N PHE A 91 -4.35 9.56 13.80
CA PHE A 91 -5.64 9.83 13.19
C PHE A 91 -6.14 8.62 12.39
N ILE A 92 -5.29 8.04 11.52
CA ILE A 92 -5.67 6.88 10.71
C ILE A 92 -6.05 5.70 11.60
N LEU A 93 -5.24 5.38 12.62
CA LEU A 93 -5.51 4.28 13.54
C LEU A 93 -6.85 4.45 14.25
N ARG A 94 -7.13 5.65 14.76
CA ARG A 94 -8.38 5.96 15.47
C ARG A 94 -9.61 5.88 14.56
N GLU A 95 -9.54 6.47 13.36
CA GLU A 95 -10.71 6.53 12.47
C GLU A 95 -11.00 5.20 11.76
N THR A 96 -9.97 4.37 11.53
CA THR A 96 -10.12 3.15 10.73
C THR A 96 -10.18 1.88 11.56
N GLY A 97 -9.52 1.84 12.73
CA GLY A 97 -9.36 0.63 13.53
C GLY A 97 -8.41 -0.41 12.93
N VAL A 98 -7.60 -0.05 11.93
CA VAL A 98 -6.56 -0.96 11.39
C VAL A 98 -5.52 -1.28 12.46
N ARG A 99 -4.98 -2.50 12.41
CA ARG A 99 -3.88 -2.95 13.28
C ARG A 99 -2.53 -2.96 12.58
N GLU A 100 -2.52 -2.78 11.26
CA GLU A 100 -1.33 -2.81 10.42
C GLU A 100 -1.33 -1.57 9.51
N PHE A 101 -0.16 -1.02 9.25
CA PHE A 101 0.02 0.10 8.34
C PHE A 101 1.30 -0.05 7.53
N HIS A 102 1.35 0.58 6.36
CA HIS A 102 2.49 0.59 5.46
C HIS A 102 2.93 2.02 5.15
N ALA A 103 4.11 2.38 5.62
CA ALA A 103 4.75 3.67 5.37
C ALA A 103 6.06 3.47 4.62
N SER A 104 6.42 4.46 3.80
CA SER A 104 7.72 4.49 3.13
C SER A 104 8.83 4.89 4.11
N SER A 105 8.52 5.77 5.06
CA SER A 105 9.45 6.41 6.02
C SER A 105 10.77 6.85 5.39
N ARG A 106 10.70 7.42 4.16
CA ARG A 106 11.89 7.81 3.39
C ARG A 106 12.31 9.24 3.69
N THR A 107 13.61 9.46 3.79
CA THR A 107 14.24 10.78 3.84
C THR A 107 15.29 10.87 2.73
N PRO A 108 15.33 11.97 1.95
CA PRO A 108 16.39 12.17 0.96
C PRO A 108 17.71 12.50 1.66
N ILE A 109 18.77 11.81 1.27
CA ILE A 109 20.16 12.17 1.58
C ILE A 109 20.80 12.69 0.31
N ASN A 110 21.40 13.87 0.39
CA ASN A 110 22.26 14.38 -0.66
C ASN A 110 23.58 13.61 -0.63
N VAL A 111 23.88 12.91 -1.72
CA VAL A 111 25.16 12.22 -1.88
C VAL A 111 26.11 13.23 -2.54
N GLY A 112 26.88 13.95 -1.72
CA GLY A 112 27.95 14.78 -2.24
C GLY A 112 29.00 13.90 -2.93
N GLY A 113 29.32 14.21 -4.19
CA GLY A 113 30.34 13.47 -4.97
C GLY A 113 30.02 13.28 -6.46
N LEU A 114 28.78 13.50 -6.89
CA LEU A 114 28.49 13.68 -8.31
C LEU A 114 28.75 15.15 -8.64
N GLU A 115 29.95 15.40 -9.17
CA GLU A 115 30.38 16.68 -9.71
C GLU A 115 29.21 17.43 -10.39
N GLN A 116 29.09 18.72 -10.10
CA GLN A 116 28.12 19.70 -10.63
C GLN A 116 28.23 19.93 -12.16
N GLY A 117 28.56 18.89 -12.93
CA GLY A 117 28.85 18.95 -14.36
C GLY A 117 28.14 17.91 -15.22
N ASN A 118 27.31 17.01 -14.67
CA ASN A 118 26.60 16.05 -15.50
C ASN A 118 25.42 16.74 -16.21
N ARG A 119 25.63 17.13 -17.48
CA ARG A 119 24.62 17.79 -18.34
C ARG A 119 23.46 16.88 -18.75
N VAL A 120 23.55 15.60 -18.42
CA VAL A 120 22.61 14.57 -18.86
C VAL A 120 21.87 14.07 -17.63
N ALA A 121 20.55 14.28 -17.62
CA ALA A 121 19.68 13.72 -16.60
C ALA A 121 19.44 12.23 -16.89
N MET A 122 19.63 11.37 -15.89
CA MET A 122 19.40 9.92 -16.01
C MET A 122 17.96 9.52 -15.64
N GLY A 123 17.06 10.49 -15.48
CA GLY A 123 15.67 10.30 -15.06
C GLY A 123 14.97 11.63 -14.78
N THR A 124 14.18 11.70 -13.70
CA THR A 124 13.60 12.97 -13.20
C THR A 124 14.70 13.87 -12.64
N SER A 125 14.59 15.18 -12.82
CA SER A 125 15.65 16.18 -12.58
C SER A 125 16.37 16.12 -11.22
N ASP A 126 15.71 15.65 -10.16
CA ASP A 126 16.24 15.58 -8.79
C ASP A 126 16.79 14.18 -8.40
N ALA A 127 16.65 13.19 -9.28
CA ALA A 127 17.05 11.81 -9.01
C ALA A 127 18.57 11.60 -9.02
N ASP A 128 19.31 12.48 -9.68
CA ASP A 128 20.75 12.31 -9.90
C ASP A 128 21.60 12.80 -8.72
N SER A 129 21.05 13.56 -7.76
CA SER A 129 21.79 14.11 -6.61
C SER A 129 21.31 13.64 -5.24
N SER A 130 20.22 12.88 -5.18
CA SER A 130 19.59 12.47 -3.92
C SER A 130 19.27 10.97 -3.89
N LEU A 131 19.61 10.32 -2.77
CA LEU A 131 19.18 8.95 -2.48
C LEU A 131 18.07 8.97 -1.45
N LEU A 132 16.98 8.25 -1.71
CA LEU A 132 15.91 8.05 -0.74
C LEU A 132 16.24 6.84 0.13
N ILE A 133 16.57 7.09 1.39
CA ILE A 133 16.79 6.02 2.38
C ILE A 133 15.63 5.95 3.36
N THR A 134 15.34 4.76 3.88
CA THR A 134 14.43 4.64 5.02
C THR A 134 15.12 5.21 6.25
N ASN A 135 14.46 6.14 6.93
CA ASN A 135 14.95 6.75 8.15
C ASN A 135 14.61 5.84 9.34
N SER A 136 15.61 5.53 10.18
CA SER A 136 15.46 4.74 11.39
C SER A 136 14.78 5.49 12.54
N ASP A 137 14.78 6.81 12.47
CA ASP A 137 14.31 7.70 13.55
C ASP A 137 12.84 8.08 13.40
N LEU A 138 12.17 7.55 12.35
CA LEU A 138 10.77 7.77 11.94
C LEU A 138 9.88 6.54 12.19
#